data_AF-A0A5P8LXP6-F1
#
_entry.id   AF-A0A5P8LXP6-F1
#
_cell.length_a   1.000
_cell.length_b   1.000
_cell.length_c   1.000
_cell.angle_alpha   90.00
_cell.angle_beta   90.00
_cell.angle_gamma   90.00
#
_symmetry.space_group_name_H-M   'P 1'
#
loop_
_entity.id
_entity.type
_entity.pdbx_description
1 polymer ?
#
loop_
_entity_poly.entity_id
_entity_poly.type
_entity_poly.pdbx_seq_one_letter_code
_entity_poly.pdbx_strand_id
1 'polypeptide(L)'
;MVDTATDAHTAAVDAIADRRYERAGDEYTRAARATLADPHDGQHPFEPDENGWIGDGLRLLATAAVAYRVAEADERATHRCVEGVAVARDLEHVLEHPVQRACLAEFVADYRVVGDVGDPHAAYADAVDAYEAADAESPQRWATTPLFEAAAATIKQVARGLDDGEIAITWEDLHGADPNEPGRFLAHRAQFKRQRFPSLLAHVVDDGTLAASRGTTEYNNANFRCPECGSTDVNWVADRTLCMRCSTPMERSSR
;
A
#
# COMPACT_ATOMS: atom_id res chain seq x y z
N MET A 1 13.76 21.37 -24.84
CA MET A 1 13.10 20.91 -23.61
C MET A 1 13.47 19.47 -23.44
N VAL A 2 14.25 19.14 -22.41
CA VAL A 2 14.46 17.74 -22.06
C VAL A 2 13.10 17.25 -21.62
N ASP A 3 12.54 16.30 -22.36
CA ASP A 3 11.38 15.54 -21.94
C ASP A 3 11.80 14.79 -20.67
N THR A 4 11.58 15.40 -19.51
CA THR A 4 11.83 14.74 -18.23
C THR A 4 10.85 13.59 -18.16
N ALA A 5 11.36 12.38 -18.43
CA ALA A 5 10.60 11.16 -18.32
C ALA A 5 9.77 11.21 -17.04
N THR A 6 8.46 11.04 -17.17
CA THR A 6 7.57 11.00 -16.02
C THR A 6 8.08 9.96 -15.02
N ASP A 7 8.16 10.33 -13.74
CA ASP A 7 8.52 9.40 -12.69
C ASP A 7 7.62 8.14 -12.73
N ALA A 8 8.19 6.99 -12.38
CA ALA A 8 7.52 5.70 -12.51
C ALA A 8 6.25 5.61 -11.64
N HIS A 9 6.23 6.21 -10.44
CA HIS A 9 5.04 6.21 -9.60
C HIS A 9 3.92 7.04 -10.23
N THR A 10 4.24 8.23 -10.74
CA THR A 10 3.28 9.04 -11.50
C THR A 10 2.77 8.31 -12.75
N ALA A 11 3.65 7.64 -13.50
CA ALA A 11 3.25 6.86 -14.68
C ALA A 11 2.32 5.68 -14.32
N ALA A 12 2.51 5.07 -13.14
CA ALA A 12 1.63 4.04 -12.62
C ALA A 12 0.24 4.59 -12.28
N VAL A 13 0.18 5.76 -11.63
CA VAL A 13 -1.08 6.45 -11.32
C VAL A 13 -1.83 6.85 -12.59
N ASP A 14 -1.13 7.34 -13.61
CA ASP A 14 -1.72 7.60 -14.94
C ASP A 14 -2.29 6.33 -15.56
N ALA A 15 -1.57 5.20 -15.47
CA ALA A 15 -2.07 3.92 -15.96
C ALA A 15 -3.30 3.42 -15.19
N ILE A 16 -3.39 3.64 -13.87
CA ILE A 16 -4.60 3.36 -13.08
C ILE A 16 -5.78 4.22 -13.55
N ALA A 17 -5.56 5.52 -13.75
CA ALA A 17 -6.59 6.44 -14.23
C ALA A 17 -7.14 6.04 -15.61
N ASP A 18 -6.27 5.49 -16.48
CA ASP A 18 -6.61 4.96 -17.79
C ASP A 18 -7.13 3.50 -17.77
N ARG A 19 -7.25 2.88 -16.58
CA ARG A 19 -7.60 1.45 -16.40
C ARG A 19 -6.68 0.47 -17.14
N ARG A 20 -5.41 0.83 -17.31
CA ARG A 20 -4.35 0.00 -17.91
C ARG A 20 -3.56 -0.71 -16.81
N TYR A 21 -4.20 -1.68 -16.15
CA TYR A 21 -3.68 -2.29 -14.92
C TYR A 21 -2.37 -3.08 -15.10
N GLU A 22 -2.16 -3.75 -16.24
CA GLU A 22 -0.87 -4.40 -16.50
C GLU A 22 0.27 -3.37 -16.58
N ARG A 23 0.04 -2.25 -17.30
CA ARG A 23 1.00 -1.13 -17.35
C ARG A 23 1.20 -0.50 -15.97
N ALA A 24 0.13 -0.35 -15.17
CA ALA A 24 0.27 0.13 -13.81
C ALA A 24 1.17 -0.82 -12.99
N GLY A 25 1.02 -2.13 -13.14
CA GLY A 25 1.91 -3.13 -12.56
C GLY A 25 3.37 -2.96 -12.98
N ASP A 26 3.64 -2.70 -14.27
CA ASP A 26 5.00 -2.42 -14.78
C ASP A 26 5.62 -1.20 -14.10
N GLU A 27 4.88 -0.10 -14.06
CA GLU A 27 5.38 1.18 -13.57
C GLU A 27 5.51 1.18 -12.03
N TYR A 28 4.58 0.56 -11.29
CA TYR A 28 4.75 0.35 -9.86
C TYR A 28 5.94 -0.56 -9.55
N THR A 29 6.22 -1.58 -10.38
CA THR A 29 7.42 -2.43 -10.21
C THR A 29 8.70 -1.61 -10.41
N ARG A 30 8.73 -0.72 -11.41
CA ARG A 30 9.86 0.18 -11.64
C ARG A 30 10.06 1.15 -10.48
N ALA A 31 8.98 1.75 -9.98
CA ALA A 31 9.02 2.64 -8.82
C ALA A 31 9.52 1.89 -7.58
N ALA A 32 8.96 0.72 -7.29
CA ALA A 32 9.37 -0.12 -6.16
C ALA A 32 10.89 -0.41 -6.18
N ARG A 33 11.44 -0.82 -7.32
CA ARG A 33 12.87 -1.13 -7.45
C ARG A 33 13.75 0.10 -7.31
N ALA A 34 13.30 1.26 -7.79
CA ALA A 34 14.01 2.52 -7.58
C ALA A 34 14.04 2.86 -6.08
N THR A 35 12.88 2.80 -5.40
CA THR A 35 12.78 3.06 -3.96
C THR A 35 13.53 2.04 -3.10
N LEU A 36 13.57 0.76 -3.50
CA LEU A 36 14.37 -0.24 -2.79
C LEU A 36 15.89 -0.02 -2.95
N ALA A 37 16.31 0.63 -4.03
CA ALA A 37 17.71 0.99 -4.25
C ALA A 37 18.10 2.30 -3.54
N ASP A 38 17.17 3.25 -3.45
CA ASP A 38 17.37 4.57 -2.86
C ASP A 38 16.09 5.00 -2.11
N PRO A 39 15.90 4.53 -0.85
CA PRO A 39 14.61 4.66 -0.15
C PRO A 39 14.29 6.09 0.28
N HIS A 40 15.30 6.89 0.60
CA HIS A 40 15.15 8.28 1.04
C HIS A 40 16.49 9.01 0.90
N ASP A 41 16.46 10.34 0.72
CA ASP A 41 17.67 11.16 0.69
C ASP A 41 18.53 10.93 1.94
N GLY A 42 19.79 10.55 1.73
CA GLY A 42 20.76 10.22 2.77
C GLY A 42 20.56 8.86 3.46
N GLN A 43 19.62 8.02 3.02
CA GLN A 43 19.35 6.70 3.61
C GLN A 43 19.81 5.58 2.68
N HIS A 44 20.79 4.79 3.13
CA HIS A 44 21.22 3.59 2.40
C HIS A 44 20.30 2.40 2.72
N PRO A 45 19.90 1.57 1.73
CA PRO A 45 18.94 0.47 1.94
C PRO A 45 19.44 -0.66 2.85
N PHE A 46 20.76 -0.76 3.05
CA PHE A 46 21.39 -1.76 3.91
C PHE A 46 21.94 -1.18 5.22
N GLU A 47 21.53 0.03 5.58
CA GLU A 47 21.84 0.64 6.88
C GLU A 47 20.59 0.68 7.75
N PRO A 48 20.72 0.63 9.09
CA PRO A 48 19.58 0.78 9.99
C PRO A 48 18.78 2.05 9.71
N ASP A 49 17.46 1.93 9.79
CA ASP A 49 16.51 3.03 9.56
C ASP A 49 15.39 2.94 10.60
N GLU A 50 15.36 3.88 11.55
CA GLU A 50 14.34 3.90 12.60
C GLU A 50 12.93 4.11 12.04
N ASN A 51 12.81 4.88 10.95
CA ASN A 51 11.52 5.20 10.32
C ASN A 51 11.08 4.09 9.34
N GLY A 52 12.05 3.38 8.78
CA GLY A 52 11.85 2.31 7.80
C GLY A 52 11.24 2.82 6.49
N TRP A 53 11.80 3.88 5.92
CA TRP A 53 11.44 4.47 4.62
C TRP A 53 11.45 3.45 3.49
N ILE A 54 12.30 2.41 3.59
CA ILE A 54 12.35 1.30 2.65
C ILE A 54 11.01 0.55 2.50
N GLY A 55 10.12 0.69 3.49
CA GLY A 55 8.76 0.18 3.43
C GLY A 55 7.96 0.68 2.23
N ASP A 56 8.23 1.89 1.71
CA ASP A 56 7.53 2.41 0.53
C ASP A 56 7.83 1.57 -0.72
N GLY A 57 9.06 1.08 -0.87
CA GLY A 57 9.43 0.15 -1.93
C GLY A 57 8.67 -1.18 -1.83
N LEU A 58 8.50 -1.71 -0.61
CA LEU A 58 7.69 -2.92 -0.37
C LEU A 58 6.21 -2.68 -0.73
N ARG A 59 5.64 -1.56 -0.28
CA ARG A 59 4.27 -1.15 -0.62
C ARG A 59 4.06 -1.07 -2.12
N LEU A 60 4.93 -0.37 -2.84
CA LEU A 60 4.83 -0.20 -4.30
C LEU A 60 4.87 -1.56 -5.01
N LEU A 61 5.71 -2.50 -4.55
CA LEU A 61 5.78 -3.85 -5.11
C LEU A 61 4.50 -4.66 -4.85
N ALA A 62 3.89 -4.50 -3.67
CA ALA A 62 2.60 -5.13 -3.35
C ALA A 62 1.47 -4.54 -4.22
N THR A 63 1.43 -3.21 -4.39
CA THR A 63 0.48 -2.54 -5.28
C THR A 63 0.67 -2.98 -6.74
N ALA A 64 1.91 -3.18 -7.21
CA ALA A 64 2.17 -3.74 -8.53
C ALA A 64 1.53 -5.12 -8.70
N ALA A 65 1.68 -6.00 -7.70
CA ALA A 65 1.08 -7.33 -7.72
C ALA A 65 -0.46 -7.27 -7.76
N VAL A 66 -1.09 -6.38 -6.97
CA VAL A 66 -2.55 -6.15 -7.06
C VAL A 66 -2.96 -5.69 -8.46
N ALA A 67 -2.23 -4.75 -9.06
CA ALA A 67 -2.52 -4.28 -10.41
C ALA A 67 -2.42 -5.41 -11.45
N TYR A 68 -1.42 -6.30 -11.34
CA TYR A 68 -1.35 -7.49 -12.19
C TYR A 68 -2.53 -8.45 -11.97
N ARG A 69 -2.98 -8.67 -10.73
CA ARG A 69 -4.15 -9.51 -10.44
C ARG A 69 -5.41 -8.96 -11.11
N VAL A 70 -5.64 -7.65 -11.00
CA VAL A 70 -6.78 -6.97 -11.66
C VAL A 70 -6.66 -7.02 -13.18
N ALA A 71 -5.45 -7.09 -13.72
CA ALA A 71 -5.19 -7.29 -15.15
C ALA A 71 -5.24 -8.77 -15.59
N GLU A 72 -5.63 -9.71 -14.73
CA GLU A 72 -5.61 -11.16 -14.97
C GLU A 72 -4.20 -11.71 -15.30
N ALA A 73 -3.14 -10.98 -14.93
CA ALA A 73 -1.74 -11.33 -15.14
C ALA A 73 -1.14 -12.04 -13.91
N ASP A 74 -1.80 -13.11 -13.46
CA ASP A 74 -1.54 -13.79 -12.18
C ASP A 74 -0.09 -14.22 -11.97
N GLU A 75 0.54 -14.79 -13.01
CA GLU A 75 1.93 -15.21 -12.94
C GLU A 75 2.86 -14.01 -12.64
N ARG A 76 2.56 -12.84 -13.20
CA ARG A 76 3.35 -11.62 -12.93
C ARG A 76 3.14 -11.15 -11.49
N ALA A 77 1.91 -11.23 -10.98
CA ALA A 77 1.60 -10.92 -9.58
C ALA A 77 2.34 -11.84 -8.62
N THR A 78 2.29 -13.16 -8.85
CA THR A 78 3.02 -14.17 -8.07
C THR A 78 4.52 -13.87 -8.05
N HIS A 79 5.14 -13.58 -9.20
CA HIS A 79 6.56 -13.23 -9.26
C HIS A 79 6.92 -11.99 -8.44
N ARG A 80 6.08 -10.93 -8.46
CA ARG A 80 6.31 -9.75 -7.62
C ARG A 80 6.19 -10.06 -6.14
N CYS A 81 5.23 -10.90 -5.76
CA CYS A 81 5.08 -11.29 -4.36
C CYS A 81 6.22 -12.19 -3.87
N VAL A 82 6.76 -13.08 -4.71
CA VAL A 82 7.97 -13.86 -4.37
C VAL A 82 9.18 -12.94 -4.17
N GLU A 83 9.37 -11.95 -5.05
CA GLU A 83 10.39 -10.89 -4.89
C GLU A 83 10.19 -10.14 -3.57
N GLY A 84 8.96 -9.70 -3.27
CA GLY A 84 8.62 -8.99 -2.04
C GLY A 84 8.86 -9.80 -0.76
N VAL A 85 8.51 -11.08 -0.74
CA VAL A 85 8.80 -11.98 0.39
C VAL A 85 10.31 -12.11 0.61
N ALA A 86 11.09 -12.24 -0.46
CA ALA A 86 12.54 -12.34 -0.36
C ALA A 86 13.16 -11.04 0.20
N VAL A 87 12.75 -9.89 -0.32
CA VAL A 87 13.24 -8.58 0.14
C VAL A 87 12.84 -8.32 1.59
N ALA A 88 11.58 -8.54 1.97
CA ALA A 88 11.11 -8.30 3.33
C ALA A 88 11.88 -9.13 4.36
N ARG A 89 12.22 -10.39 4.04
CA ARG A 89 13.04 -11.25 4.90
C ARG A 89 14.50 -10.80 4.97
N ASP A 90 15.08 -10.36 3.86
CA ASP A 90 16.45 -9.83 3.86
C ASP A 90 16.55 -8.59 4.76
N LEU A 91 15.54 -7.72 4.72
CA LEU A 91 15.45 -6.53 5.56
C LEU A 91 15.35 -6.82 7.06
N GLU A 92 15.01 -8.05 7.49
CA GLU A 92 15.06 -8.42 8.91
C GLU A 92 16.50 -8.36 9.47
N HIS A 93 17.50 -8.50 8.60
CA HIS A 93 18.91 -8.35 8.93
C HIS A 93 19.39 -6.89 8.98
N VAL A 94 18.59 -5.94 8.48
CA VAL A 94 18.90 -4.51 8.46
C VAL A 94 18.10 -3.75 9.53
N LEU A 95 16.79 -4.03 9.65
CA LEU A 95 15.92 -3.43 10.64
C LEU A 95 16.00 -4.21 11.95
N GLU A 96 16.71 -3.63 12.92
CA GLU A 96 17.07 -4.33 14.16
C GLU A 96 15.93 -4.35 15.19
N HIS A 97 14.99 -3.39 15.13
CA HIS A 97 13.96 -3.27 16.14
C HIS A 97 12.90 -4.40 16.00
N PRO A 98 12.56 -5.14 17.07
CA PRO A 98 11.61 -6.25 17.01
C PRO A 98 10.26 -5.88 16.37
N VAL A 99 9.75 -4.70 16.67
CA VAL A 99 8.51 -4.15 16.10
C VAL A 99 8.58 -3.96 14.58
N GLN A 100 9.73 -3.54 14.04
CA GLN A 100 9.92 -3.41 12.60
C GLN A 100 9.99 -4.79 11.93
N ARG A 101 10.67 -5.77 12.56
CA ARG A 101 10.69 -7.16 12.09
C ARG A 101 9.30 -7.80 12.06
N ALA A 102 8.47 -7.55 13.08
CA ALA A 102 7.07 -7.97 13.07
C ALA A 102 6.28 -7.32 11.91
N CYS A 103 6.56 -6.05 11.58
CA CYS A 103 5.98 -5.37 10.41
C CYS A 103 6.45 -5.98 9.07
N LEU A 104 7.71 -6.42 8.98
CA LEU A 104 8.21 -7.14 7.81
C LEU A 104 7.52 -8.51 7.66
N ALA A 105 7.26 -9.21 8.77
CA ALA A 105 6.47 -10.45 8.75
C ALA A 105 5.02 -10.21 8.28
N GLU A 106 4.41 -9.07 8.65
CA GLU A 106 3.12 -8.63 8.12
C GLU A 106 3.17 -8.39 6.60
N PHE A 107 4.22 -7.74 6.08
CA PHE A 107 4.43 -7.62 4.62
C PHE A 107 4.54 -8.99 3.94
N VAL A 108 5.28 -9.94 4.53
CA VAL A 108 5.35 -11.31 4.02
C VAL A 108 3.96 -11.93 3.92
N ALA A 109 3.10 -11.75 4.92
CA ALA A 109 1.72 -12.22 4.89
C ALA A 109 0.89 -11.53 3.80
N ASP A 110 1.02 -10.21 3.66
CA ASP A 110 0.36 -9.43 2.59
C ASP A 110 0.76 -9.95 1.19
N TYR A 111 2.05 -10.18 0.95
CA TYR A 111 2.52 -10.74 -0.33
C TYR A 111 1.98 -12.14 -0.58
N ARG A 112 1.86 -12.98 0.46
CA ARG A 112 1.27 -14.32 0.33
C ARG A 112 -0.20 -14.26 -0.07
N VAL A 113 -0.97 -13.31 0.47
CA VAL A 113 -2.36 -13.07 0.05
C VAL A 113 -2.41 -12.60 -1.39
N VAL A 114 -1.65 -11.56 -1.75
CA VAL A 114 -1.75 -10.93 -3.07
C VAL A 114 -1.23 -11.84 -4.19
N GLY A 115 -0.17 -12.59 -3.93
CA GLY A 115 0.49 -13.45 -4.92
C GLY A 115 -0.10 -14.84 -5.02
N ASP A 116 -1.08 -15.18 -4.17
CA ASP A 116 -1.59 -16.54 -3.98
C ASP A 116 -0.46 -17.57 -3.78
N VAL A 117 0.44 -17.26 -2.82
CA VAL A 117 1.64 -18.08 -2.55
C VAL A 117 1.72 -18.51 -1.09
N GLY A 118 2.06 -19.79 -0.88
CA GLY A 118 2.29 -20.35 0.46
C GLY A 118 1.02 -20.34 1.33
N ASP A 119 1.21 -20.18 2.64
CA ASP A 119 0.11 -20.07 3.60
C ASP A 119 0.05 -18.63 4.18
N PRO A 120 -0.88 -17.78 3.71
CA PRO A 120 -1.04 -16.43 4.25
C PRO A 120 -1.65 -16.41 5.66
N HIS A 121 -2.49 -17.39 6.02
CA HIS A 121 -3.11 -17.43 7.34
C HIS A 121 -2.07 -17.73 8.42
N ALA A 122 -1.20 -18.70 8.17
CA ALA A 122 -0.05 -18.98 9.03
C ALA A 122 0.91 -17.77 9.09
N ALA A 123 1.19 -17.11 7.96
CA ALA A 123 2.06 -15.94 7.96
C ALA A 123 1.52 -14.77 8.81
N TYR A 124 0.22 -14.50 8.76
CA TYR A 124 -0.36 -13.49 9.66
C TYR A 124 -0.34 -13.94 11.12
N ALA A 125 -0.50 -15.24 11.42
CA ALA A 125 -0.36 -15.74 12.78
C ALA A 125 1.08 -15.52 13.29
N ASP A 126 2.09 -15.82 12.47
CA ASP A 126 3.50 -15.57 12.79
C ASP A 126 3.76 -14.08 13.05
N ALA A 127 3.17 -13.18 12.22
CA ALA A 127 3.28 -11.74 12.41
C ALA A 127 2.60 -11.25 13.71
N VAL A 128 1.44 -11.82 14.05
CA VAL A 128 0.73 -11.55 15.31
C VAL A 128 1.59 -11.95 16.50
N ASP A 129 2.13 -13.17 16.49
CA ASP A 129 2.99 -13.68 17.56
C ASP A 129 4.26 -12.82 17.70
N ALA A 130 4.85 -12.39 16.57
CA ALA A 130 6.00 -11.50 16.56
C ALA A 130 5.69 -10.11 17.16
N TYR A 131 4.52 -9.54 16.87
CA TYR A 131 4.07 -8.28 17.48
C TYR A 131 3.81 -8.43 18.97
N GLU A 132 3.14 -9.49 19.40
CA GLU A 132 2.83 -9.72 20.83
C GLU A 132 4.09 -9.98 21.66
N ALA A 133 5.12 -10.59 21.07
CA ALA A 133 6.41 -10.81 21.69
C ALA A 133 7.33 -9.57 21.66
N ALA A 134 7.05 -8.59 20.80
CA ALA A 134 7.86 -7.39 20.68
C ALA A 134 7.59 -6.42 21.83
N ASP A 135 8.65 -6.01 22.52
CA ASP A 135 8.58 -4.86 23.40
C ASP A 135 8.58 -3.57 22.56
N ALA A 136 7.63 -2.69 22.83
CA ALA A 136 7.37 -1.51 22.02
C ALA A 136 7.00 -0.34 22.92
N GLU A 137 8.00 0.47 23.27
CA GLU A 137 7.70 1.77 23.87
C GLU A 137 6.96 2.63 22.84
N SER A 138 5.89 3.29 23.28
CA SER A 138 5.09 4.20 22.44
C SER A 138 4.57 3.54 21.15
N PRO A 139 3.71 2.50 21.23
CA PRO A 139 3.24 1.76 20.05
C PRO A 139 2.53 2.65 19.01
N GLN A 140 1.90 3.75 19.46
CA GLN A 140 1.29 4.75 18.59
C GLN A 140 2.32 5.44 17.69
N ARG A 141 3.52 5.74 18.20
CA ARG A 141 4.63 6.31 17.41
C ARG A 141 5.03 5.32 16.30
N TRP A 142 5.22 4.05 16.66
CA TRP A 142 5.56 3.00 15.70
C TRP A 142 4.50 2.85 14.61
N ALA A 143 3.22 2.82 15.00
CA ALA A 143 2.10 2.70 14.08
C ALA A 143 1.99 3.83 13.05
N THR A 144 2.62 4.99 13.30
CA THR A 144 2.69 6.13 12.37
C THR A 144 4.06 6.30 11.70
N THR A 145 4.99 5.36 11.86
CA THR A 145 6.26 5.40 11.11
C THR A 145 6.03 5.07 9.63
N PRO A 146 6.89 5.57 8.72
CA PRO A 146 6.80 5.26 7.29
C PRO A 146 6.65 3.77 6.96
N LEU A 147 7.37 2.88 7.66
CA LEU A 147 7.23 1.44 7.46
C LEU A 147 5.81 0.93 7.76
N PHE A 148 5.20 1.42 8.84
CA PHE A 148 3.87 1.00 9.28
C PHE A 148 2.78 1.58 8.39
N GLU A 149 2.90 2.84 7.99
CA GLU A 149 2.01 3.45 7.01
C GLU A 149 2.07 2.72 5.66
N ALA A 150 3.28 2.35 5.22
CA ALA A 150 3.48 1.57 4.00
C ALA A 150 2.81 0.19 4.07
N ALA A 151 2.97 -0.53 5.18
CA ALA A 151 2.28 -1.81 5.40
C ALA A 151 0.75 -1.63 5.38
N ALA A 152 0.21 -0.54 5.90
CA ALA A 152 -1.24 -0.30 5.89
C ALA A 152 -1.79 0.11 4.51
N ALA A 153 -0.96 0.65 3.63
CA ALA A 153 -1.44 1.36 2.45
C ALA A 153 -2.11 0.47 1.40
N THR A 154 -1.61 -0.75 1.17
CA THR A 154 -2.15 -1.63 0.12
C THR A 154 -3.55 -2.11 0.45
N ILE A 155 -3.81 -2.52 1.71
CA ILE A 155 -5.16 -2.93 2.13
C ILE A 155 -6.13 -1.73 2.06
N LYS A 156 -5.69 -0.53 2.43
CA LYS A 156 -6.49 0.71 2.31
C LYS A 156 -6.82 1.02 0.85
N GLN A 157 -5.88 0.81 -0.07
CA GLN A 157 -6.10 1.06 -1.49
C GLN A 157 -7.15 0.10 -2.07
N VAL A 158 -7.08 -1.20 -1.78
CA VAL A 158 -8.08 -2.16 -2.27
C VAL A 158 -9.46 -1.94 -1.63
N ALA A 159 -9.51 -1.42 -0.40
CA ALA A 159 -10.77 -1.12 0.27
C ALA A 159 -11.46 0.14 -0.25
N ARG A 160 -10.76 1.01 -0.98
CA ARG A 160 -11.26 2.33 -1.40
C ARG A 160 -12.54 2.27 -2.25
N GLY A 161 -12.73 1.22 -3.05
CA GLY A 161 -13.91 1.05 -3.88
C GLY A 161 -15.22 0.81 -3.11
N LEU A 162 -15.13 0.45 -1.82
CA LEU A 162 -16.31 0.04 -1.03
C LEU A 162 -17.12 1.19 -0.43
N ASP A 163 -16.58 2.40 -0.41
CA ASP A 163 -17.21 3.54 0.27
C ASP A 163 -17.18 4.81 -0.60
N ASP A 164 -17.59 4.67 -1.87
CA ASP A 164 -17.62 5.79 -2.85
C ASP A 164 -16.27 6.54 -2.97
N GLY A 165 -15.17 5.79 -2.83
CA GLY A 165 -13.82 6.34 -2.89
C GLY A 165 -13.23 6.82 -1.56
N GLU A 166 -13.95 6.67 -0.46
CA GLU A 166 -13.51 7.00 0.90
C GLU A 166 -12.51 5.99 1.50
N ILE A 167 -11.93 6.37 2.64
CA ILE A 167 -11.18 5.44 3.49
C ILE A 167 -12.19 4.52 4.17
N ALA A 168 -12.34 3.30 3.64
CA ALA A 168 -13.17 2.27 4.23
C ALA A 168 -12.52 1.54 5.44
N ILE A 169 -11.23 1.79 5.71
CA ILE A 169 -10.48 1.19 6.82
C ILE A 169 -9.90 2.30 7.70
N THR A 170 -10.44 2.46 8.90
CA THR A 170 -10.04 3.52 9.82
C THR A 170 -8.75 3.16 10.59
N TRP A 171 -8.32 4.08 11.44
CA TRP A 171 -7.23 3.83 12.38
C TRP A 171 -7.59 2.71 13.36
N GLU A 172 -8.79 2.75 13.91
CA GLU A 172 -9.30 1.78 14.90
C GLU A 172 -9.48 0.38 14.31
N ASP A 173 -9.72 0.27 13.00
CA ASP A 173 -9.75 -1.03 12.32
C ASP A 173 -8.37 -1.70 12.32
N LEU A 174 -7.29 -0.92 12.16
CA LEU A 174 -5.94 -1.47 12.09
C LEU A 174 -5.27 -1.57 13.46
N HIS A 175 -5.66 -0.78 14.44
CA HIS A 175 -4.95 -0.72 15.72
C HIS A 175 -5.84 -1.11 16.89
N GLY A 176 -5.29 -1.87 17.82
CA GLY A 176 -6.03 -2.34 18.99
C GLY A 176 -6.50 -1.17 19.89
N ALA A 177 -7.48 -1.45 20.75
CA ALA A 177 -8.11 -0.39 21.55
C ALA A 177 -7.24 0.16 22.69
N ASP A 178 -6.29 -0.63 23.23
CA ASP A 178 -5.50 -0.25 24.40
C ASP A 178 -3.99 -0.14 24.09
N PRO A 179 -3.44 1.08 23.96
CA PRO A 179 -2.01 1.28 23.73
C PRO A 179 -1.12 0.94 24.95
N ASN A 180 -1.70 0.65 26.13
CA ASN A 180 -0.96 0.15 27.28
C ASN A 180 -0.66 -1.36 27.20
N GLU A 181 -1.18 -2.05 26.18
CA GLU A 181 -0.78 -3.41 25.80
C GLU A 181 -0.09 -3.36 24.42
N PRO A 182 1.17 -2.86 24.30
CA PRO A 182 1.76 -2.46 23.01
C PRO A 182 1.79 -3.57 21.96
N GLY A 183 2.16 -4.79 22.37
CA GLY A 183 2.22 -5.94 21.47
C GLY A 183 0.84 -6.28 20.88
N ARG A 184 -0.22 -6.31 21.71
CA ARG A 184 -1.60 -6.56 21.25
C ARG A 184 -2.16 -5.40 20.43
N PHE A 185 -1.85 -4.17 20.83
CA PHE A 185 -2.23 -2.96 20.09
C PHE A 185 -1.71 -3.03 18.64
N LEU A 186 -0.44 -3.39 18.47
CA LEU A 186 0.18 -3.51 17.14
C LEU A 186 -0.27 -4.78 16.42
N ALA A 187 -0.37 -5.92 17.10
CA ALA A 187 -0.78 -7.20 16.50
C ALA A 187 -2.18 -7.15 15.87
N HIS A 188 -3.07 -6.29 16.36
CA HIS A 188 -4.43 -6.12 15.84
C HIS A 188 -4.46 -5.92 14.31
N ARG A 189 -3.48 -5.22 13.73
CA ARG A 189 -3.43 -4.96 12.28
C ARG A 189 -3.30 -6.25 11.47
N ALA A 190 -2.45 -7.17 11.92
CA ALA A 190 -2.24 -8.45 11.26
C ALA A 190 -3.47 -9.34 11.44
N GLN A 191 -4.12 -9.28 12.61
CA GLN A 191 -5.40 -9.98 12.86
C GLN A 191 -6.52 -9.47 11.94
N PHE A 192 -6.66 -8.15 11.80
CA PHE A 192 -7.63 -7.51 10.93
C PHE A 192 -7.37 -7.87 9.46
N LYS A 193 -6.13 -7.72 8.99
CA LYS A 193 -5.74 -8.05 7.61
C LYS A 193 -5.98 -9.52 7.29
N ARG A 194 -5.65 -10.44 8.20
CA ARG A 194 -5.93 -11.88 8.04
C ARG A 194 -7.41 -12.15 7.75
N GLN A 195 -8.31 -11.39 8.36
CA GLN A 195 -9.76 -11.53 8.19
C GLN A 195 -10.30 -10.81 6.96
N ARG A 196 -9.71 -9.67 6.58
CA ARG A 196 -10.31 -8.73 5.61
C ARG A 196 -9.59 -8.69 4.28
N PHE A 197 -8.25 -8.70 4.25
CA PHE A 197 -7.48 -8.45 3.02
C PHE A 197 -7.84 -9.42 1.90
N PRO A 198 -7.94 -10.76 2.11
CA PRO A 198 -8.31 -11.68 1.03
C PRO A 198 -9.65 -11.33 0.36
N SER A 199 -10.66 -10.96 1.16
CA SER A 199 -11.99 -10.61 0.66
C SER A 199 -12.01 -9.27 -0.11
N LEU A 200 -11.22 -8.30 0.35
CA LEU A 200 -11.08 -7.00 -0.32
C LEU A 200 -10.33 -7.13 -1.64
N LEU A 201 -9.28 -7.94 -1.65
CA LEU A 201 -8.53 -8.25 -2.86
C LEU A 201 -9.40 -8.98 -3.89
N ALA A 202 -10.13 -10.01 -3.47
CA ALA A 202 -11.06 -10.72 -4.35
C ALA A 202 -12.07 -9.76 -4.98
N HIS A 203 -12.63 -8.84 -4.20
CA HIS A 203 -13.57 -7.85 -4.71
C HIS A 203 -13.00 -6.97 -5.84
N VAL A 204 -11.79 -6.41 -5.67
CA VAL A 204 -11.20 -5.55 -6.74
C VAL A 204 -10.78 -6.33 -7.97
N VAL A 205 -10.42 -7.61 -7.80
CA VAL A 205 -10.11 -8.51 -8.93
C VAL A 205 -11.38 -8.87 -9.68
N ASP A 206 -12.44 -9.27 -8.97
CA ASP A 206 -13.73 -9.62 -9.55
C ASP A 206 -14.42 -8.43 -10.24
N ASP A 207 -14.28 -7.22 -9.68
CA ASP A 207 -14.78 -5.97 -10.28
C ASP A 207 -13.91 -5.48 -11.46
N GLY A 208 -12.70 -6.03 -11.61
CA GLY A 208 -11.75 -5.62 -12.66
C GLY A 208 -11.31 -4.15 -12.54
N THR A 209 -11.44 -3.54 -11.36
CA THR A 209 -11.14 -2.13 -11.13
C THR A 209 -10.30 -1.94 -9.88
N LEU A 210 -9.14 -1.29 -10.04
CA LEU A 210 -8.32 -0.80 -8.95
C LEU A 210 -8.35 0.72 -8.93
N ALA A 211 -8.70 1.30 -7.78
CA ALA A 211 -8.62 2.74 -7.57
C ALA A 211 -7.17 3.20 -7.33
N ALA A 212 -6.84 4.44 -7.69
CA ALA A 212 -5.55 5.03 -7.30
C ALA A 212 -5.42 5.06 -5.76
N SER A 213 -4.20 5.07 -5.23
CA SER A 213 -4.03 5.28 -3.79
C SER A 213 -4.55 6.66 -3.37
N ARG A 214 -5.00 6.76 -2.12
CA ARG A 214 -5.39 8.05 -1.54
C ARG A 214 -4.13 8.85 -1.21
N GLY A 215 -4.04 10.06 -1.74
CA GLY A 215 -3.05 11.05 -1.32
C GLY A 215 -3.74 12.14 -0.49
N THR A 216 -3.47 13.41 -0.81
CA THR A 216 -4.19 14.53 -0.20
C THR A 216 -5.59 14.62 -0.82
N THR A 217 -6.63 14.86 -0.01
CA THR A 217 -8.02 14.93 -0.51
C THR A 217 -8.71 16.24 -0.13
N GLU A 218 -9.60 16.74 -0.98
CA GLU A 218 -10.50 17.86 -0.67
C GLU A 218 -11.91 17.55 -1.19
N TYR A 219 -12.90 17.81 -0.35
CA TYR A 219 -14.31 17.60 -0.66
C TYR A 219 -14.94 18.84 -1.26
N ASN A 220 -15.89 18.65 -2.18
CA ASN A 220 -16.68 19.73 -2.75
C ASN A 220 -15.84 20.88 -3.37
N ASN A 221 -14.68 20.57 -3.98
CA ASN A 221 -13.81 21.59 -4.54
C ASN A 221 -14.42 22.17 -5.83
N ALA A 222 -14.95 23.39 -5.75
CA ALA A 222 -15.64 24.05 -6.85
C ALA A 222 -14.79 24.28 -8.11
N ASN A 223 -13.46 24.21 -8.00
CA ASN A 223 -12.54 24.42 -9.13
C ASN A 223 -12.37 23.17 -10.00
N PHE A 224 -12.89 22.01 -9.58
CA PHE A 224 -12.75 20.77 -10.32
C PHE A 224 -14.08 20.04 -10.48
N ARG A 225 -14.21 19.27 -11.56
CA ARG A 225 -15.33 18.37 -11.79
C ARG A 225 -14.86 17.11 -12.50
N CYS A 226 -15.30 15.96 -12.03
CA CYS A 226 -15.05 14.70 -12.71
C CYS A 226 -15.95 14.60 -13.94
N PRO A 227 -15.40 14.35 -15.15
CA PRO A 227 -16.21 14.20 -16.36
C PRO A 227 -17.02 12.89 -16.36
N GLU A 228 -16.59 11.87 -15.60
CA GLU A 228 -17.25 10.56 -15.55
C GLU A 228 -18.45 10.55 -14.58
N CYS A 229 -18.24 10.92 -13.31
CA CYS A 229 -19.27 10.81 -12.27
C CYS A 229 -19.82 12.17 -11.80
N GLY A 230 -19.30 13.29 -12.31
CA GLY A 230 -19.74 14.64 -11.94
C GLY A 230 -19.32 15.11 -10.54
N SER A 231 -18.65 14.26 -9.75
CA SER A 231 -18.15 14.61 -8.41
C SER A 231 -17.15 15.77 -8.46
N THR A 232 -17.11 16.53 -7.38
CA THR A 232 -16.14 17.61 -7.13
C THR A 232 -15.17 17.26 -5.99
N ASP A 233 -15.16 15.99 -5.55
CA ASP A 233 -14.25 15.48 -4.55
C ASP A 233 -12.93 15.07 -5.21
N VAL A 234 -11.82 15.62 -4.73
CA VAL A 234 -10.50 15.56 -5.36
C VAL A 234 -9.57 14.68 -4.55
N ASN A 235 -8.77 13.87 -5.25
CA ASN A 235 -7.61 13.14 -4.74
C ASN A 235 -6.35 13.62 -5.48
N TRP A 236 -5.43 14.25 -4.77
CA TRP A 236 -4.09 14.58 -5.25
C TRP A 236 -3.12 13.46 -4.90
N VAL A 237 -2.58 12.81 -5.93
CA VAL A 237 -1.67 11.69 -5.79
C VAL A 237 -0.67 11.70 -6.95
N ALA A 238 0.62 11.54 -6.64
CA ALA A 238 1.72 11.51 -7.62
C ALA A 238 1.66 12.62 -8.68
N ASP A 239 1.45 13.87 -8.24
CA ASP A 239 1.29 15.06 -9.10
C ASP A 239 0.11 14.99 -10.10
N ARG A 240 -0.92 14.19 -9.77
CA ARG A 240 -2.18 14.11 -10.51
C ARG A 240 -3.34 14.56 -9.66
N THR A 241 -4.33 15.17 -10.32
CA THR A 241 -5.60 15.55 -9.73
C THR A 241 -6.66 14.60 -10.25
N LEU A 242 -6.99 13.58 -9.45
CA LEU A 242 -7.95 12.53 -9.81
C LEU A 242 -9.24 12.69 -9.02
N CYS A 243 -10.34 12.14 -9.55
CA CYS A 243 -11.59 12.04 -8.81
C CYS A 243 -11.40 11.12 -7.61
N MET A 244 -11.87 11.57 -6.44
CA MET A 244 -11.84 10.75 -5.24
C MET A 244 -12.71 9.49 -5.36
N ARG A 245 -13.72 9.47 -6.23
CA ARG A 245 -14.69 8.37 -6.33
C ARG A 245 -14.27 7.29 -7.33
N CYS A 246 -13.96 7.70 -8.57
CA CYS A 246 -13.68 6.78 -9.67
C CYS A 246 -12.24 6.82 -10.20
N SER A 247 -11.36 7.65 -9.62
CA SER A 247 -9.97 7.86 -10.08
C SER A 247 -9.81 8.43 -11.50
N THR A 248 -10.90 8.81 -12.19
CA THR A 248 -10.83 9.54 -13.46
C THR A 248 -10.14 10.89 -13.26
N PRO A 249 -9.27 11.35 -14.19
CA PRO A 249 -8.67 12.67 -14.10
C PRO A 249 -9.71 13.79 -14.00
N MET A 250 -9.48 14.74 -13.10
CA MET A 250 -10.40 15.87 -12.91
C MET A 250 -10.19 16.93 -13.97
N GLU A 251 -11.28 17.50 -14.47
CA GLU A 251 -11.23 18.71 -15.28
C GLU A 251 -11.32 19.94 -14.39
N ARG A 252 -10.60 21.01 -14.75
CA ARG A 252 -10.83 22.30 -14.11
C ARG A 252 -12.18 22.84 -14.56
N SER A 253 -13.04 23.15 -13.60
CA SER A 253 -14.29 23.84 -13.86
C SER A 253 -13.97 25.17 -14.55
N SER A 254 -14.40 25.33 -15.80
CA SER A 254 -14.46 26.64 -16.43
C SER A 254 -15.40 27.51 -15.60
N ARG A 255 -14.89 28.63 -15.07
CA ARG A 255 -15.74 29.65 -14.46
C ARG A 255 -16.73 30.22 -15.46
#